data_AF-A0A5C3P2R0-F1
#
_entry.id   AF-A0A5C3P2R0-F1
#
_cell.length_a   1.000
_cell.length_b   1.000
_cell.length_c   1.000
_cell.angle_alpha   90.00
_cell.angle_beta   90.00
_cell.angle_gamma   90.00
#
_symmetry.space_group_name_H-M   'P 1'
#
loop_
_entity.id
_entity.type
_entity.pdbx_description
1 polymer ?
#
loop_
_entity_poly.entity_id
_entity_poly.type
_entity_poly.pdbx_seq_one_letter_code
_entity_poly.pdbx_strand_id
1 'polypeptide(L)'
;MRPANMSLTTQSATSNLYTIPKLAPDGANWVMYKKQIFVVMEAQGLMWHLLGTACSPLAKGFNMVLDKDYLKKVEEAEEKLNEFDRRKWLTRQQIYSTISDSLLLRVKYLPQAADAEWRQVHNCHARVRVACSRSPLCLLSLLDW
;
A
#
# COMPACT_ATOMS: atom_id res chain seq x y z
N MET A 1 19.54 33.32 -19.90
CA MET A 1 19.15 31.90 -19.85
C MET A 1 17.99 31.75 -18.87
N ARG A 2 16.84 31.20 -19.29
CA ARG A 2 15.68 30.95 -18.41
C ARG A 2 15.70 29.47 -17.98
N PRO A 3 15.41 29.13 -16.71
CA PRO A 3 15.35 27.74 -16.28
C PRO A 3 14.09 27.09 -16.85
N ALA A 4 14.24 25.87 -17.38
CA ALA A 4 13.14 25.03 -17.81
C ALA A 4 12.35 24.54 -16.59
N ASN A 5 11.04 24.82 -16.58
CA ASN A 5 10.10 24.26 -15.62
C ASN A 5 9.86 22.79 -15.98
N MET A 6 10.55 21.86 -15.33
CA MET A 6 10.31 20.42 -15.50
C MET A 6 9.07 20.01 -14.72
N SER A 7 7.90 20.25 -15.30
CA SER A 7 6.65 19.67 -14.82
C SER A 7 6.65 18.17 -15.16
N LEU A 8 6.95 17.31 -14.19
CA LEU A 8 6.65 15.89 -14.28
C LEU A 8 5.13 15.70 -14.19
N THR A 9 4.46 15.74 -15.33
CA THR A 9 3.06 15.28 -15.44
C THR A 9 2.98 14.26 -16.55
N THR A 10 3.53 13.06 -16.30
CA THR A 10 3.22 11.88 -17.09
C THR A 10 1.83 11.38 -16.68
N GLN A 11 0.78 12.11 -17.06
CA GLN A 11 -0.59 11.61 -16.95
C GLN A 11 -0.82 10.66 -18.11
N SER A 12 -0.55 9.36 -17.88
CA SER A 12 -1.19 8.32 -18.69
C SER A 12 -2.69 8.39 -18.46
N ALA A 13 -3.46 8.32 -19.55
CA ALA A 13 -4.91 8.49 -19.61
C ALA A 13 -5.71 7.31 -18.99
N THR A 14 -5.38 6.92 -17.76
CA THR A 14 -6.14 5.95 -16.94
C THR A 14 -6.80 6.64 -15.74
N SER A 15 -6.98 7.96 -15.81
CA SER A 15 -7.12 8.90 -14.68
C SER A 15 -8.31 8.68 -13.73
N ASN A 16 -9.20 7.73 -14.00
CA ASN A 16 -10.41 7.53 -13.19
C ASN A 16 -10.66 6.08 -12.71
N LEU A 17 -9.97 5.06 -13.23
CA LEU A 17 -10.28 3.65 -12.89
C LEU A 17 -9.76 3.22 -11.52
N TYR A 18 -8.68 3.84 -11.04
CA TYR A 18 -8.03 3.52 -9.77
C TYR A 18 -8.10 4.67 -8.76
N THR A 19 -8.99 5.64 -9.01
CA THR A 19 -9.17 6.80 -8.14
C THR A 19 -10.00 6.39 -6.93
N ILE A 20 -9.34 6.32 -5.78
CA ILE A 20 -9.98 6.00 -4.50
C ILE A 20 -10.24 7.32 -3.78
N PRO A 21 -11.50 7.60 -3.38
CA PRO A 21 -11.81 8.72 -2.50
C PRO A 21 -10.93 8.71 -1.24
N LYS A 22 -10.43 9.88 -0.85
CA LYS A 22 -9.60 9.98 0.35
C LYS A 22 -10.35 9.49 1.59
N LEU A 23 -9.64 8.81 2.47
CA LEU A 23 -10.15 8.37 3.75
C LEU A 23 -10.46 9.59 4.63
N ALA A 24 -11.71 9.68 5.07
CA ALA A 24 -12.17 10.78 5.89
C ALA A 24 -11.46 10.75 7.27
N PRO A 25 -11.13 11.91 7.87
CA PRO A 25 -10.45 11.96 9.16
C PRO A 25 -11.22 11.28 10.31
N ASP A 26 -12.55 11.30 10.24
CA ASP A 26 -13.48 10.63 11.16
C ASP A 26 -13.65 9.13 10.84
N GLY A 27 -13.18 8.68 9.68
CA GLY A 27 -13.34 7.32 9.20
C GLY A 27 -14.76 6.96 8.74
N ALA A 28 -15.64 7.94 8.50
CA ALA A 28 -17.04 7.67 8.11
C ALA A 28 -17.14 6.82 6.84
N ASN A 29 -16.21 6.98 5.90
CA ASN A 29 -16.13 6.20 4.66
C ASN A 29 -15.24 4.95 4.74
N TRP A 30 -14.81 4.52 5.93
CA TRP A 30 -13.84 3.42 6.10
C TRP A 30 -14.24 2.11 5.41
N VAL A 31 -15.51 1.69 5.52
CA VAL A 31 -15.99 0.42 4.92
C VAL A 31 -15.86 0.45 3.40
N MET A 32 -16.28 1.55 2.79
CA MET A 32 -16.20 1.73 1.34
C MET A 32 -14.75 1.88 0.88
N TYR A 33 -13.96 2.69 1.60
CA TYR A 33 -12.54 2.88 1.34
C TYR A 33 -11.78 1.55 1.36
N LYS A 34 -12.00 0.71 2.39
CA LYS A 34 -11.39 -0.61 2.50
C LYS A 34 -11.70 -1.43 1.26
N LYS A 35 -12.98 -1.57 0.90
CA LYS A 35 -13.41 -2.35 -0.28
C LYS A 35 -12.77 -1.85 -1.57
N GLN A 36 -12.68 -0.53 -1.74
CA GLN A 36 -12.08 0.09 -2.92
C GLN A 36 -10.57 -0.14 -3.01
N ILE A 37 -9.82 0.00 -1.91
CA ILE A 37 -8.38 -0.35 -1.86
C ILE A 37 -8.17 -1.80 -2.28
N PHE A 38 -8.95 -2.74 -1.75
CA PHE A 38 -8.82 -4.15 -2.11
C PHE A 38 -9.01 -4.36 -3.62
N VAL A 39 -10.08 -3.80 -4.22
CA VAL A 39 -10.34 -3.92 -5.66
C VAL A 39 -9.21 -3.33 -6.51
N VAL A 40 -8.71 -2.14 -6.15
CA VAL A 40 -7.62 -1.49 -6.89
C VAL A 40 -6.33 -2.30 -6.80
N MET A 41 -5.99 -2.79 -5.61
CA MET A 41 -4.78 -3.58 -5.39
C MET A 41 -4.85 -4.94 -6.08
N GLU A 42 -6.03 -5.55 -6.14
CA GLU A 42 -6.28 -6.78 -6.90
C GLU A 42 -6.12 -6.55 -8.40
N ALA A 43 -6.74 -5.50 -8.94
CA ALA A 43 -6.66 -5.15 -10.35
C ALA A 43 -5.24 -4.78 -10.80
N GLN A 44 -4.42 -4.24 -9.90
CA GLN A 44 -3.02 -3.91 -10.14
C GLN A 44 -2.06 -5.09 -9.87
N GLY A 45 -2.55 -6.24 -9.38
CA GLY A 45 -1.70 -7.38 -9.01
C GLY A 45 -0.77 -7.10 -7.81
N LEU A 46 -1.15 -6.16 -6.95
CA LEU A 46 -0.39 -5.71 -5.78
C LEU A 46 -0.91 -6.31 -4.45
N MET A 47 -1.96 -7.13 -4.50
CA MET A 47 -2.62 -7.70 -3.31
C MET A 47 -1.63 -8.38 -2.34
N TRP A 48 -0.66 -9.13 -2.85
CA TRP A 48 0.32 -9.83 -2.01
C TRP A 48 1.29 -8.87 -1.31
N HIS A 49 1.59 -7.72 -1.90
CA HIS A 49 2.40 -6.68 -1.27
C HIS A 49 1.61 -5.94 -0.18
N LEU A 50 0.30 -5.73 -0.39
CA LEU A 50 -0.59 -5.14 0.61
C LEU A 50 -0.73 -6.04 1.85
N LEU A 51 -0.86 -7.35 1.65
CA LEU A 51 -1.04 -8.32 2.72
C LEU A 51 0.29 -8.76 3.38
N GLY A 52 1.43 -8.36 2.81
CA GLY A 52 2.76 -8.77 3.29
C GLY A 52 3.11 -10.22 2.98
N THR A 53 2.32 -10.89 2.12
CA THR A 53 2.53 -12.27 1.69
C THR A 53 3.44 -12.39 0.46
N ALA A 54 3.84 -11.26 -0.14
CA ALA A 54 4.75 -11.24 -1.27
C ALA A 54 6.14 -11.77 -0.87
N CYS A 55 6.57 -12.86 -1.52
CA CYS A 55 7.90 -13.43 -1.28
C CYS A 55 8.98 -12.61 -1.99
N SER A 56 9.96 -12.11 -1.23
CA SER A 56 11.14 -11.48 -1.82
C SER A 56 11.97 -12.51 -2.61
N PRO A 57 12.48 -12.17 -3.81
CA PRO A 57 13.36 -13.03 -4.58
C PRO A 57 14.60 -13.49 -3.81
N LEU A 58 15.10 -12.67 -2.87
CA LEU A 58 16.27 -12.98 -2.03
C LEU A 58 16.00 -14.04 -0.95
N ALA A 59 14.73 -14.29 -0.61
CA ALA A 59 14.38 -15.31 0.39
C ALA A 59 14.61 -16.74 -0.15
N LYS A 60 14.67 -16.91 -1.48
CA LYS A 60 15.09 -18.15 -2.10
C LYS A 60 16.62 -18.11 -2.19
N GLY A 61 17.28 -18.80 -1.26
CA GLY A 61 18.74 -18.85 -1.15
C GLY A 61 19.41 -18.97 -2.51
N PHE A 62 20.15 -17.93 -2.88
CA PHE A 62 20.86 -17.88 -4.15
C PHE A 62 22.05 -18.84 -4.07
N ASN A 63 21.91 -20.03 -4.67
CA ASN A 63 23.03 -20.98 -4.75
C ASN A 63 24.02 -20.45 -5.79
N MET A 64 25.14 -19.93 -5.30
CA MET A 64 26.22 -19.38 -6.12
C MET A 64 27.00 -20.51 -6.79
N VAL A 65 26.49 -21.00 -7.92
CA VAL A 65 27.26 -21.84 -8.84
C VAL A 65 27.99 -20.89 -9.80
N LEU A 66 29.32 -20.91 -9.77
CA LEU A 66 30.20 -20.24 -10.74
C LEU A 66 30.04 -20.91 -12.10
N ASP A 67 29.01 -20.46 -12.81
CA ASP A 67 28.66 -20.88 -14.17
C ASP A 67 29.08 -19.79 -15.16
N LYS A 68 29.34 -20.15 -16.43
CA LYS A 68 29.68 -19.14 -17.45
C LYS A 68 28.57 -18.10 -17.66
N ASP A 69 27.35 -18.45 -17.25
CA ASP A 69 26.15 -17.60 -17.24
C ASP A 69 25.92 -16.86 -15.92
N TYR A 70 26.90 -16.81 -15.00
CA TYR A 70 26.76 -16.18 -13.68
C TYR A 70 26.34 -14.70 -13.76
N LEU A 71 27.02 -13.91 -14.61
CA LEU A 71 26.69 -12.49 -14.76
C LEU A 71 25.25 -12.28 -15.21
N LYS A 72 24.77 -13.09 -16.17
CA LYS A 72 23.39 -13.06 -16.64
C LYS A 72 22.40 -13.45 -15.53
N LYS A 73 22.72 -14.48 -14.72
CA LYS A 73 21.88 -14.90 -13.59
C LYS A 73 21.80 -13.84 -12.49
N VAL A 74 22.88 -13.09 -12.26
CA VAL A 74 22.90 -11.96 -11.32
C VAL A 74 22.03 -10.82 -11.86
N GLU A 75 22.20 -10.42 -13.13
CA GLU A 75 21.37 -9.38 -13.76
C GLU A 75 19.87 -9.72 -13.71
N GLU A 76 19.50 -10.96 -14.06
CA GLU A 76 18.09 -11.42 -13.98
C GLU A 76 17.54 -11.43 -12.53
N ALA A 77 18.40 -11.67 -11.54
CA ALA A 77 17.99 -11.67 -10.14
C ALA A 77 17.82 -10.25 -9.59
N GLU A 78 18.73 -9.34 -9.97
CA GLU A 78 18.64 -7.91 -9.67
C GLU A 78 17.39 -7.29 -10.30
N GLU A 79 17.06 -7.65 -11.55
CA GLU A 79 15.83 -7.19 -12.20
C GLU A 79 14.58 -7.65 -11.46
N LYS A 80 14.53 -8.92 -11.03
CA LYS A 80 13.42 -9.45 -10.21
C LYS A 80 13.31 -8.74 -8.87
N LEU A 81 14.44 -8.40 -8.25
CA LEU A 81 14.47 -7.63 -7.01
C LEU A 81 13.92 -6.22 -7.23
N ASN A 82 14.40 -5.54 -8.27
CA ASN A 82 13.97 -4.19 -8.62
C ASN A 82 12.47 -4.14 -8.90
N GLU A 83 11.94 -5.14 -9.61
CA GLU A 83 10.50 -5.27 -9.86
C GLU A 83 9.71 -5.51 -8.57
N PHE A 84 10.21 -6.36 -7.67
CA PHE A 84 9.60 -6.58 -6.36
C PHE A 84 9.54 -5.28 -5.54
N ASP A 85 10.65 -4.54 -5.48
CA ASP A 85 10.72 -3.26 -4.76
C ASP A 85 9.82 -2.20 -5.41
N ARG A 86 9.77 -2.15 -6.74
CA ARG A 86 8.86 -1.25 -7.47
C ARG A 86 7.41 -1.50 -7.08
N ARG A 87 6.95 -2.75 -7.06
CA ARG A 87 5.58 -3.12 -6.65
C ARG A 87 5.28 -2.81 -5.20
N LYS A 88 6.25 -3.05 -4.31
CA LYS A 88 6.17 -2.68 -2.90
C LYS A 88 5.96 -1.16 -2.74
N TRP A 89 6.73 -0.34 -3.44
CA TRP A 89 6.61 1.11 -3.37
C TRP A 89 5.34 1.64 -4.03
N LEU A 90 4.87 1.02 -5.11
CA LEU A 90 3.56 1.35 -5.71
C LEU A 90 2.41 1.12 -4.74
N THR A 91 2.46 0.01 -3.99
CA THR A 91 1.45 -0.30 -2.96
C THR A 91 1.43 0.80 -1.89
N ARG A 92 2.60 1.22 -1.40
CA ARG A 92 2.73 2.31 -0.42
C ARG A 92 2.22 3.63 -0.97
N GLN A 93 2.60 3.96 -2.20
CA GLN A 93 2.18 5.19 -2.87
C GLN A 93 0.66 5.27 -2.99
N GLN A 94 0.01 4.16 -3.37
CA GLN A 94 -1.44 4.11 -3.43
C GLN A 94 -2.07 4.40 -2.07
N ILE A 95 -1.58 3.75 -0.99
CA ILE A 95 -2.04 4.02 0.38
C ILE A 95 -1.83 5.49 0.76
N TYR A 96 -0.63 6.03 0.53
CA TYR A 96 -0.28 7.41 0.91
C TYR A 96 -1.09 8.46 0.16
N SER A 97 -1.42 8.19 -1.11
CA SER A 97 -2.22 9.12 -1.92
C SER A 97 -3.69 9.21 -1.45
N THR A 98 -4.18 8.18 -0.76
CA THR A 98 -5.59 8.02 -0.42
C THR A 98 -5.90 8.16 1.08
N ILE A 99 -4.90 8.17 1.96
CA ILE A 99 -5.07 8.48 3.39
C ILE A 99 -4.97 9.98 3.67
N SER A 100 -5.44 10.42 4.84
CA SER A 100 -5.27 11.78 5.32
C SER A 100 -3.85 12.01 5.86
N ASP A 101 -3.38 13.26 5.81
CA ASP A 101 -2.01 13.62 6.24
C ASP A 101 -1.73 13.28 7.71
N SER A 102 -2.75 13.38 8.56
CA SER A 102 -2.64 13.02 9.99
C SER A 102 -2.41 11.53 10.20
N LEU A 103 -2.98 10.66 9.35
CA LEU A 103 -2.73 9.22 9.35
C LEU A 103 -1.38 8.90 8.72
N LEU A 104 -1.02 9.59 7.65
CA LEU A 104 0.28 9.43 6.99
C LEU A 104 1.44 9.66 7.97
N LEU A 105 1.36 10.71 8.80
CA LEU A 105 2.37 10.98 9.82
C LEU A 105 2.55 9.85 10.84
N ARG A 106 1.49 9.07 11.12
CA ARG A 106 1.52 7.93 12.04
C ARG A 106 2.05 6.66 11.38
N VAL A 107 1.78 6.50 10.09
CA VAL A 107 2.03 5.27 9.33
C VAL A 107 3.43 5.25 8.71
N LYS A 108 3.95 6.42 8.29
CA LYS A 108 5.21 6.52 7.51
C LYS A 108 6.48 6.00 8.18
N TYR A 109 6.49 5.88 9.50
CA TYR A 109 7.65 5.40 10.27
C TYR A 109 7.61 3.90 10.57
N LEU A 110 6.59 3.17 10.09
CA LEU A 110 6.49 1.74 10.33
C LEU A 110 7.53 0.97 9.48
N PRO A 111 8.26 0.03 10.09
CA PRO A 111 9.36 -0.65 9.41
C PRO A 111 8.86 -1.56 8.28
N GLN A 112 9.52 -1.37 7.13
CA GLN A 112 9.66 -2.22 5.95
C GLN A 112 8.46 -2.77 5.17
N ALA A 113 7.20 -2.76 5.61
CA ALA A 113 6.14 -3.40 4.82
C ALA A 113 4.78 -2.69 4.82
N ALA A 114 4.17 -2.65 3.63
CA ALA A 114 2.87 -2.02 3.38
C ALA A 114 1.75 -2.71 4.18
N ASP A 115 1.97 -3.93 4.67
CA ASP A 115 1.03 -4.66 5.54
C ASP A 115 0.99 -4.07 6.95
N ALA A 116 2.12 -3.69 7.54
CA ALA A 116 2.19 -3.03 8.83
C ALA A 116 1.49 -1.67 8.77
N GLU A 117 1.74 -0.94 7.68
CA GLU A 117 1.08 0.33 7.36
C GLU A 117 -0.44 0.14 7.22
N TRP A 118 -0.86 -0.86 6.45
CA TRP A 118 -2.26 -1.21 6.25
C TRP A 118 -2.97 -1.63 7.53
N ARG A 119 -2.32 -2.46 8.37
CA ARG A 119 -2.82 -2.87 9.69
C ARG A 119 -2.96 -1.67 10.62
N GLN A 120 -2.03 -0.71 10.56
CA GLN A 120 -2.12 0.50 11.38
C GLN A 120 -3.29 1.39 10.94
N VAL A 121 -3.53 1.53 9.63
CA VAL A 121 -4.73 2.21 9.12
C VAL A 121 -5.98 1.49 9.63
N HIS A 122 -6.03 0.16 9.52
CA HIS A 122 -7.12 -0.65 10.04
C HIS A 122 -7.35 -0.42 11.55
N ASN A 123 -6.29 -0.44 12.35
CA ASN A 123 -6.36 -0.27 13.80
C ASN A 123 -6.81 1.14 14.22
N CYS A 124 -6.39 2.19 13.51
CA CYS A 124 -6.84 3.55 13.78
C CYS A 124 -8.36 3.67 13.64
N HIS A 125 -8.95 3.03 12.62
CA HIS A 125 -10.39 3.13 12.36
C HIS A 125 -11.24 2.08 13.10
N ALA A 126 -10.67 0.91 13.42
CA ALA A 126 -11.28 -0.01 14.37
C ALA A 126 -11.39 0.61 15.78
N ARG A 127 -10.41 1.41 16.19
CA ARG A 127 -10.41 2.12 17.49
C ARG A 127 -11.36 3.31 17.53
N VAL A 128 -11.59 4.01 16.42
CA VAL A 128 -12.62 5.07 16.35
C VAL A 128 -14.02 4.50 16.60
N ARG A 129 -14.33 3.29 16.10
CA ARG A 129 -15.60 2.62 16.43
C ARG A 129 -15.74 2.32 17.92
N VAL A 130 -14.67 1.89 18.59
CA VAL A 130 -14.69 1.60 20.04
C VAL A 130 -14.74 2.87 20.89
N ALA A 131 -14.14 3.97 20.43
CA ALA A 131 -14.23 5.26 21.10
C ALA A 131 -15.63 5.89 20.94
N CYS A 132 -16.25 5.77 19.77
CA CYS A 132 -17.65 6.21 19.55
C CYS A 132 -18.68 5.31 20.24
N SER A 133 -18.39 4.01 20.44
CA SER A 133 -19.28 3.08 21.15
C SER A 133 -19.23 3.20 22.68
N ARG A 134 -18.38 4.08 23.23
CA ARG A 134 -18.35 4.42 24.67
C ARG A 134 -19.25 5.61 25.03
N SER A 135 -19.93 6.22 24.05
CA SER A 135 -21.09 7.06 24.34
C SER A 135 -22.27 6.15 24.69
N PRO A 136 -22.98 6.34 25.82
CA PRO A 136 -24.02 5.44 26.32
C PRO A 136 -25.29 5.36 25.44
N LEU A 137 -25.29 5.94 24.24
CA LEU A 137 -26.44 6.02 23.34
C LEU A 137 -26.39 5.05 22.15
N CYS A 138 -25.31 4.28 21.94
CA CYS A 138 -25.12 3.47 20.73
C CYS A 138 -24.82 1.98 21.00
N LEU A 139 -25.40 1.38 22.04
CA LEU A 139 -25.19 -0.02 22.44
C LEU A 139 -26.16 -1.02 21.76
N LEU A 140 -26.49 -0.88 20.48
CA LEU A 140 -27.36 -1.84 19.77
C LEU A 140 -27.00 -2.06 18.28
N SER A 141 -25.75 -2.36 17.94
CA SER A 141 -25.44 -2.94 16.60
C SER A 141 -24.03 -3.55 16.48
N LEU A 142 -23.56 -4.23 17.52
CA LEU A 142 -22.31 -5.00 17.48
C LEU A 142 -22.62 -6.48 17.26
N LEU A 143 -22.96 -6.84 16.02
CA LEU A 143 -22.73 -8.16 15.42
C LEU A 143 -22.84 -8.02 13.89
N ASP A 144 -21.86 -8.63 13.23
CA ASP A 144 -21.71 -8.90 11.80
C ASP A 144 -21.05 -7.84 10.88
N TRP A 145 -19.95 -8.31 10.24
CA TRP A 145 -19.17 -7.81 9.07
C TRP A 145 -18.06 -6.76 9.27
#